data_AF-A0A818TGD1-F1
#
_entry.id   AF-A0A818TGD1-F1
#
_cell.length_a   1.000
_cell.length_b   1.000
_cell.length_c   1.000
_cell.angle_alpha   90.00
_cell.angle_beta   90.00
_cell.angle_gamma   90.00
#
_symmetry.space_group_name_H-M   'P 1'
#
loop_
_entity.id
_entity.type
_entity.pdbx_description
1 polymer ?
#
loop_
_entity_poly.entity_id
_entity_poly.type
_entity_poly.pdbx_seq_one_letter_code
_entity_poly.pdbx_strand_id
1 'polypeptide(L)'
;MGQIFDRQVAGPTITKISDISQLPPELALEILKNLNATDLCLAACVWQTLANDEILWLGLCKSNWTYASIYNRAHNDGISFRKIYLQLDEGTLRFNAGQGLQYFIEHELLDDTCEEISKFIHNTRKLRATEKRKLLQARRDILERLIEFQSYENQFLPNALRQFFAKLDAPEDRNEYLSFLIENFSKRFHECNKNLGLSTETIYVLCFSLILLSIDLTSPHVKNKMSKREFIRNTRRAIINGTLSDELAGHLYDNIYLIGHVARSTTAAH
;
A
#
# COMPACT_ATOMS: atom_id res chain seq x y z
N MET A 1 25.64 -60.18 -38.06
CA MET A 1 25.23 -58.82 -38.49
C MET A 1 23.71 -58.81 -38.57
N GLY A 2 22.91 -57.99 -37.93
CA GLY A 2 23.09 -56.78 -37.13
C GLY A 2 21.66 -56.41 -36.65
N GLN A 3 21.53 -56.08 -35.38
CA GLN A 3 20.29 -55.64 -34.73
C GLN A 3 19.81 -54.30 -35.29
N ILE A 4 18.50 -54.09 -35.42
CA ILE A 4 17.78 -52.84 -35.06
C ILE A 4 16.32 -53.25 -34.75
N PHE A 5 16.01 -53.70 -33.53
CA PHE A 5 15.33 -52.94 -32.47
C PHE A 5 14.05 -52.19 -32.91
N ASP A 6 12.94 -52.91 -33.08
CA ASP A 6 11.60 -52.36 -32.82
C ASP A 6 11.31 -52.45 -31.32
N ARG A 7 11.95 -51.54 -30.55
CA ARG A 7 11.49 -51.23 -29.20
C ARG A 7 10.46 -50.11 -29.36
N GLN A 8 9.19 -50.49 -29.41
CA GLN A 8 8.12 -49.62 -28.95
C GLN A 8 8.40 -49.32 -27.48
N VAL A 9 9.11 -48.22 -27.23
CA VAL A 9 9.16 -47.60 -25.92
C VAL A 9 7.76 -47.07 -25.68
N ALA A 10 6.94 -47.85 -24.98
CA ALA A 10 5.78 -47.31 -24.32
C ALA A 10 6.28 -46.16 -23.43
N GLY A 11 6.09 -44.93 -23.89
CA GLY A 11 6.28 -43.75 -23.05
C GLY A 11 5.46 -43.94 -21.78
N PRO A 12 5.89 -43.37 -20.64
CA PRO A 12 5.18 -43.54 -19.38
C PRO A 12 3.72 -43.20 -19.63
N THR A 13 2.84 -44.20 -19.51
CA THR A 13 1.41 -43.99 -19.48
C THR A 13 1.21 -43.00 -18.35
N ILE A 14 0.89 -41.74 -18.69
CA ILE A 14 0.57 -40.74 -17.67
C ILE A 14 -0.62 -41.34 -16.95
N THR A 15 -0.35 -41.89 -15.77
CA THR A 15 -1.33 -42.52 -14.91
C THR A 15 -2.45 -41.52 -14.78
N LYS A 16 -3.62 -41.92 -15.29
CA LYS A 16 -4.89 -41.20 -15.23
C LYS A 16 -4.89 -40.39 -13.93
N ILE A 17 -4.81 -39.06 -14.03
CA ILE A 17 -4.83 -38.20 -12.84
C ILE A 17 -6.12 -38.58 -12.12
N SER A 18 -5.97 -39.17 -10.93
CA SER A 18 -7.12 -39.57 -10.13
C SER A 18 -8.01 -38.36 -9.91
N ASP A 19 -9.32 -38.55 -10.03
CA ASP A 19 -10.26 -37.46 -9.76
C ASP A 19 -9.98 -36.89 -8.36
N ILE A 20 -10.00 -35.56 -8.23
CA ILE A 20 -9.67 -34.86 -6.98
C ILE A 20 -10.60 -35.32 -5.84
N SER A 21 -11.83 -35.72 -6.17
CA SER A 21 -12.78 -36.31 -5.23
C SER A 21 -12.30 -37.61 -4.56
N GLN A 22 -11.31 -38.29 -5.16
CA GLN A 22 -10.73 -39.54 -4.66
C GLN A 22 -9.50 -39.32 -3.77
N LEU A 23 -9.01 -38.09 -3.68
CA LEU A 23 -7.89 -37.74 -2.81
C LEU A 23 -8.39 -37.52 -1.37
N PRO A 24 -7.51 -37.65 -0.36
CA PRO A 24 -7.79 -37.13 0.97
C PRO A 24 -8.22 -35.66 0.89
N PRO A 25 -9.23 -35.22 1.66
CA PRO A 25 -9.76 -33.85 1.59
C PRO A 25 -8.70 -32.78 1.75
N GLU A 26 -7.71 -33.01 2.62
CA GLU A 26 -6.61 -32.07 2.86
C GLU A 26 -5.77 -31.86 1.60
N LEU A 27 -5.49 -32.94 0.85
CA LEU A 27 -4.72 -32.88 -0.38
C LEU A 27 -5.53 -32.25 -1.52
N ALA A 28 -6.83 -32.52 -1.57
CA ALA A 28 -7.74 -31.89 -2.52
C ALA A 28 -7.81 -30.36 -2.30
N LEU A 29 -7.96 -29.92 -1.04
CA LEU A 29 -7.97 -28.49 -0.69
C LEU A 29 -6.62 -27.82 -0.97
N GLU A 30 -5.51 -28.53 -0.76
CA GLU A 30 -4.15 -28.04 -1.07
C GLU A 30 -3.95 -27.78 -2.57
N ILE A 31 -4.64 -28.53 -3.42
CA ILE A 31 -4.67 -28.27 -4.87
C ILE A 31 -5.58 -27.07 -5.15
N LEU A 32 -6.81 -27.11 -4.66
CA LEU A 32 -7.84 -26.11 -4.96
C LEU A 32 -7.50 -24.70 -4.46
N LYS A 33 -6.71 -24.55 -3.38
CA LYS A 33 -6.30 -23.23 -2.86
C LYS A 33 -5.46 -22.39 -3.81
N ASN A 34 -4.92 -23.01 -4.85
CA ASN A 34 -4.15 -22.32 -5.89
C ASN A 34 -5.02 -21.76 -7.01
N LEU A 35 -6.33 -22.06 -7.00
CA LEU A 35 -7.28 -21.53 -7.98
C LEU A 35 -7.72 -20.12 -7.62
N ASN A 36 -7.98 -19.30 -8.63
CA ASN A 36 -8.65 -18.02 -8.44
C ASN A 36 -10.17 -18.24 -8.25
N ALA A 37 -10.91 -17.17 -7.94
CA ALA A 37 -12.35 -17.26 -7.67
C ALA A 37 -13.17 -17.82 -8.84
N THR A 38 -12.81 -17.47 -10.08
CA THR A 38 -13.51 -17.93 -11.28
C THR A 38 -13.32 -19.42 -11.48
N ASP A 39 -12.08 -19.89 -11.41
CA ASP A 39 -11.74 -21.30 -11.54
C ASP A 39 -12.36 -22.11 -10.39
N LEU A 40 -12.42 -21.54 -9.19
CA LEU A 40 -13.05 -22.19 -8.05
C LEU A 40 -14.59 -22.29 -8.20
N CYS A 41 -15.23 -21.30 -8.82
CA CYS A 41 -16.66 -21.38 -9.17
C CYS A 41 -16.93 -22.46 -10.24
N LEU A 42 -16.04 -22.62 -11.21
CA LEU A 42 -16.12 -23.68 -12.21
C LEU A 42 -15.88 -25.06 -11.57
N ALA A 43 -14.88 -25.15 -10.69
CA ALA A 43 -14.58 -26.35 -9.91
C ALA A 43 -15.79 -26.78 -9.07
N ALA A 44 -16.55 -25.83 -8.51
CA ALA A 44 -17.77 -26.12 -7.77
C ALA A 44 -18.88 -26.76 -8.62
N CYS A 45 -18.87 -26.64 -9.95
CA CYS A 45 -19.80 -27.38 -10.81
C CYS A 45 -19.54 -28.89 -10.80
N VAL A 46 -18.32 -29.32 -10.45
CA VAL A 46 -17.89 -30.72 -10.45
C VAL A 46 -17.66 -31.24 -9.02
N TRP A 47 -16.99 -30.44 -8.19
CA TRP A 47 -16.61 -30.78 -6.81
C TRP A 47 -17.28 -29.85 -5.81
N GLN A 48 -18.63 -29.89 -5.74
CA GLN A 48 -19.43 -28.94 -4.95
C GLN A 48 -18.98 -28.78 -3.49
N THR A 49 -18.76 -29.88 -2.77
CA THR A 49 -18.36 -29.84 -1.36
C THR A 49 -16.95 -29.28 -1.17
N LEU A 50 -15.99 -29.72 -1.98
CA LEU A 50 -14.59 -29.29 -1.85
C LEU A 50 -14.37 -27.84 -2.30
N ALA A 51 -14.99 -27.42 -3.40
CA ALA A 51 -14.79 -26.09 -3.96
C ALA A 51 -15.63 -25.00 -3.28
N ASN A 52 -16.65 -25.36 -2.49
CA ASN A 52 -17.39 -24.42 -1.62
C ASN A 52 -16.91 -24.47 -0.16
N ASP A 53 -15.76 -25.08 0.11
CA ASP A 53 -15.19 -25.12 1.45
C ASP A 53 -14.93 -23.71 2.01
N GLU A 54 -15.35 -23.46 3.25
CA GLU A 54 -15.31 -22.14 3.87
C GLU A 54 -13.88 -21.69 4.19
N ILE A 55 -12.97 -22.62 4.52
CA ILE A 55 -11.56 -22.30 4.79
C ILE A 55 -10.87 -21.89 3.48
N LEU A 56 -11.20 -22.58 2.39
CA LEU A 56 -10.70 -22.28 1.06
C LEU A 56 -11.10 -20.85 0.61
N TRP A 57 -12.38 -20.51 0.70
CA TRP A 57 -12.86 -19.17 0.36
C TRP A 57 -12.35 -18.10 1.33
N LEU A 58 -12.21 -18.40 2.62
CA LEU A 58 -11.59 -17.48 3.58
C LEU A 58 -10.12 -17.20 3.23
N GLY A 59 -9.37 -18.23 2.83
CA GLY A 59 -7.99 -18.09 2.34
C GLY A 59 -7.94 -17.17 1.12
N LEU A 60 -8.86 -17.34 0.18
CA LEU A 60 -8.96 -16.50 -1.00
C LEU A 60 -9.32 -15.05 -0.65
N CYS A 61 -10.28 -14.84 0.27
CA CYS A 61 -10.60 -13.53 0.83
C CYS A 61 -9.36 -12.86 1.43
N LYS A 62 -8.65 -13.52 2.36
CA LYS A 62 -7.46 -12.97 3.04
C LYS A 62 -6.27 -12.72 2.10
N SER A 63 -6.17 -13.47 1.01
CA SER A 63 -5.14 -13.23 -0.02
C SER A 63 -5.37 -11.93 -0.81
N ASN A 64 -6.64 -11.52 -0.98
CA ASN A 64 -7.03 -10.33 -1.76
C ASN A 64 -7.29 -9.11 -0.87
N TRP A 65 -7.93 -9.32 0.28
CA TRP A 65 -8.22 -8.37 1.34
C TRP A 65 -7.74 -8.97 2.65
N THR A 66 -6.48 -8.71 3.01
CA THR A 66 -5.87 -9.27 4.22
C THR A 66 -6.61 -8.84 5.49
N TYR A 67 -7.32 -7.72 5.43
CA TYR A 67 -8.16 -7.22 6.51
C TYR A 67 -9.56 -6.90 6.01
N ALA A 68 -10.58 -7.20 6.83
CA ALA A 68 -11.95 -6.70 6.77
C ALA A 68 -12.60 -6.94 8.14
N SER A 69 -13.42 -6.02 8.64
CA SER A 69 -14.03 -6.13 9.99
C SER A 69 -14.87 -7.40 10.13
N ILE A 70 -15.53 -7.82 9.04
CA ILE A 70 -16.35 -9.03 9.01
C ILE A 70 -15.58 -10.30 9.39
N TYR A 71 -14.26 -10.36 9.17
CA TYR A 71 -13.46 -11.54 9.53
C TYR A 71 -13.42 -11.80 11.04
N ASN A 72 -13.56 -10.75 11.85
CA ASN A 72 -13.60 -10.87 13.31
C ASN A 72 -14.99 -11.28 13.81
N ARG A 73 -16.03 -11.03 13.00
CA ARG A 73 -17.43 -11.43 13.28
C ARG A 73 -17.75 -12.82 12.75
N ALA A 74 -16.90 -13.38 11.89
CA ALA A 74 -17.20 -14.57 11.10
C ALA A 74 -17.24 -15.90 11.89
N HIS A 75 -17.33 -15.83 13.22
CA HIS A 75 -17.46 -17.00 14.10
C HIS A 75 -18.92 -17.44 14.35
N ASN A 76 -19.90 -16.74 13.77
CA ASN A 76 -21.31 -17.11 13.86
C ASN A 76 -21.70 -18.14 12.80
N ASP A 77 -22.52 -19.12 13.18
CA ASP A 77 -23.11 -20.13 12.28
C ASP A 77 -23.87 -19.44 11.13
N GLY A 78 -23.52 -19.76 9.88
CA GLY A 78 -24.25 -19.32 8.68
C GLY A 78 -23.54 -18.31 7.76
N ILE A 79 -22.28 -17.96 8.05
CA ILE A 79 -21.49 -17.08 7.18
C ILE A 79 -20.86 -17.88 6.04
N SER A 80 -21.07 -17.42 4.80
CA SER A 80 -20.42 -17.97 3.61
C SER A 80 -19.35 -17.03 3.10
N PHE A 81 -18.09 -17.45 3.19
CA PHE A 81 -16.94 -16.71 2.68
C PHE A 81 -16.93 -16.59 1.16
N ARG A 82 -17.60 -17.50 0.45
CA ARG A 82 -17.87 -17.33 -0.99
C ARG A 82 -18.72 -16.09 -1.23
N LYS A 83 -19.79 -15.91 -0.46
CA LYS A 83 -20.64 -14.71 -0.56
C LYS A 83 -19.86 -13.45 -0.18
N ILE A 84 -19.10 -13.50 0.93
CA ILE A 84 -18.25 -12.39 1.36
C ILE A 84 -17.24 -12.01 0.29
N TYR A 85 -16.59 -12.99 -0.35
CA TYR A 85 -15.63 -12.76 -1.44
C TYR A 85 -16.26 -11.94 -2.56
N LEU A 86 -17.45 -12.36 -3.03
CA LEU A 86 -18.16 -11.67 -4.10
C LEU A 86 -18.55 -10.25 -3.70
N GLN A 87 -19.01 -10.04 -2.47
CA GLN A 87 -19.34 -8.70 -1.98
C GLN A 87 -18.08 -7.83 -1.83
N LEU A 88 -16.95 -8.37 -1.37
CA LEU A 88 -15.68 -7.64 -1.30
C LEU A 88 -15.15 -7.26 -2.69
N ASP A 89 -15.30 -8.15 -3.67
CA ASP A 89 -14.92 -7.89 -5.06
C ASP A 89 -15.80 -6.80 -5.68
N GLU A 90 -17.12 -6.90 -5.51
CA GLU A 90 -18.06 -5.87 -5.95
C GLU A 90 -17.80 -4.52 -5.27
N GLY A 91 -17.62 -4.51 -3.94
CA GLY A 91 -17.29 -3.31 -3.19
C GLY A 91 -15.99 -2.67 -3.65
N THR A 92 -15.00 -3.47 -4.04
CA THR A 92 -13.73 -3.01 -4.61
C THR A 92 -13.93 -2.34 -5.97
N LEU A 93 -14.75 -2.94 -6.84
CA LEU A 93 -15.10 -2.34 -8.13
C LEU A 93 -15.84 -1.00 -7.93
N ARG A 94 -16.82 -0.96 -7.02
CA ARG A 94 -17.56 0.25 -6.66
C ARG A 94 -16.66 1.32 -6.04
N PHE A 95 -15.67 0.92 -5.23
CA PHE A 95 -14.69 1.84 -4.65
C PHE A 95 -13.86 2.50 -5.73
N ASN A 96 -13.39 1.69 -6.68
CA ASN A 96 -12.60 2.17 -7.81
C ASN A 96 -13.41 3.05 -8.77
N ALA A 97 -14.74 2.99 -8.71
CA ALA A 97 -15.68 3.87 -9.39
C ALA A 97 -16.12 5.11 -8.57
N GLY A 98 -15.67 5.24 -7.31
CA GLY A 98 -15.90 6.41 -6.45
C GLY A 98 -17.01 6.29 -5.41
N GLN A 99 -17.68 5.14 -5.26
CA GLN A 99 -18.84 4.97 -4.37
C GLN A 99 -18.75 3.74 -3.43
N GLY A 100 -17.55 3.16 -3.26
CA GLY A 100 -17.43 1.84 -2.61
C GLY A 100 -17.32 1.82 -1.09
N LEU A 101 -16.87 2.90 -0.43
CA LEU A 101 -16.74 2.85 1.04
C LEU A 101 -18.10 2.61 1.71
N GLN A 102 -19.12 3.32 1.26
CA GLN A 102 -20.49 3.18 1.73
C GLN A 102 -21.01 1.76 1.50
N TYR A 103 -20.71 1.15 0.35
CA TYR A 103 -21.09 -0.24 0.07
C TYR A 103 -20.51 -1.22 1.10
N PHE A 104 -19.24 -1.07 1.47
CA PHE A 104 -18.62 -1.96 2.47
C PHE A 104 -19.28 -1.84 3.85
N ILE A 105 -19.70 -0.63 4.23
CA ILE A 105 -20.36 -0.35 5.50
C ILE A 105 -21.80 -0.90 5.50
N GLU A 106 -22.58 -0.62 4.46
CA GLU A 106 -23.97 -1.06 4.33
C GLU A 106 -24.13 -2.58 4.29
N HIS A 107 -23.14 -3.28 3.75
CA HIS A 107 -23.12 -4.75 3.70
C HIS A 107 -22.38 -5.38 4.89
N GLU A 108 -22.07 -4.59 5.92
CA GLU A 108 -21.41 -5.02 7.17
C GLU A 108 -20.06 -5.72 6.94
N LEU A 109 -19.39 -5.42 5.82
CA LEU A 109 -18.06 -5.95 5.49
C LEU A 109 -16.96 -5.22 6.28
N LEU A 110 -17.21 -3.93 6.54
CA LEU A 110 -16.30 -3.01 7.18
C LEU A 110 -17.06 -2.12 8.16
N ASP A 111 -16.52 -1.90 9.35
CA ASP A 111 -17.13 -1.00 10.32
C ASP A 111 -16.80 0.46 10.01
N ASP A 112 -17.77 1.35 10.20
CA ASP A 112 -17.58 2.80 10.00
C ASP A 112 -16.82 3.42 11.19
N THR A 113 -15.59 2.97 11.38
CA THR A 113 -14.65 3.56 12.32
C THR A 113 -13.34 3.84 11.60
N CYS A 114 -12.65 4.93 11.98
CA CYS A 114 -11.39 5.29 11.34
C CYS A 114 -10.34 4.17 11.47
N GLU A 115 -10.32 3.44 12.58
CA GLU A 115 -9.43 2.31 12.83
C GLU A 115 -9.62 1.19 11.80
N GLU A 116 -10.84 0.74 11.65
CA GLU A 116 -11.20 -0.39 10.82
C GLU A 116 -11.00 -0.08 9.33
N ILE A 117 -11.43 1.12 8.91
CA ILE A 117 -11.23 1.60 7.55
C ILE A 117 -9.74 1.76 7.26
N SER A 118 -8.95 2.31 8.19
CA SER A 118 -7.50 2.46 7.99
C SER A 118 -6.81 1.12 7.80
N LYS A 119 -7.12 0.11 8.63
CA LYS A 119 -6.59 -1.25 8.46
C LYS A 119 -6.99 -1.84 7.10
N PHE A 120 -8.24 -1.67 6.67
CA PHE A 120 -8.72 -2.17 5.38
C PHE A 120 -7.98 -1.50 4.20
N ILE A 121 -7.92 -0.18 4.18
CA ILE A 121 -7.27 0.60 3.12
C ILE A 121 -5.77 0.31 3.05
N HIS A 122 -5.10 0.18 4.20
CA HIS A 122 -3.67 -0.12 4.30
C HIS A 122 -3.33 -1.50 3.70
N ASN A 123 -4.16 -2.51 4.00
CA ASN A 123 -3.89 -3.89 3.65
C ASN A 123 -4.45 -4.30 2.28
N THR A 124 -5.34 -3.52 1.69
CA THR A 124 -5.97 -3.85 0.39
C THR A 124 -5.21 -3.24 -0.78
N ARG A 125 -4.58 -4.08 -1.60
CA ARG A 125 -3.81 -3.65 -2.79
C ARG A 125 -4.68 -3.36 -4.02
N LYS A 126 -5.89 -3.93 -4.09
CA LYS A 126 -6.80 -3.81 -5.25
C LYS A 126 -7.48 -2.44 -5.41
N LEU A 127 -7.38 -1.56 -4.41
CA LEU A 127 -8.01 -0.24 -4.44
C LEU A 127 -7.17 0.75 -5.25
N ARG A 128 -7.82 1.46 -6.17
CA ARG A 128 -7.23 2.47 -7.05
C ARG A 128 -6.68 3.64 -6.23
N ALA A 129 -5.41 4.00 -6.48
CA ALA A 129 -4.70 5.05 -5.76
C ALA A 129 -5.43 6.41 -5.80
N THR A 130 -6.05 6.75 -6.94
CA THR A 130 -6.81 8.01 -7.09
C THR A 130 -8.01 8.09 -6.15
N GLU A 131 -8.78 7.00 -6.02
CA GLU A 131 -9.96 6.97 -5.15
C GLU A 131 -9.57 6.87 -3.68
N LYS A 132 -8.50 6.12 -3.36
CA LYS A 132 -7.89 6.15 -2.02
C LYS A 132 -7.55 7.58 -1.62
N ARG A 133 -6.89 8.34 -2.50
CA ARG A 133 -6.52 9.73 -2.21
C ARG A 133 -7.72 10.62 -1.97
N LYS A 134 -8.77 10.54 -2.80
CA LYS A 134 -10.00 11.30 -2.61
C LYS A 134 -10.64 11.00 -1.25
N LEU A 135 -10.67 9.73 -0.85
CA LEU A 135 -11.13 9.33 0.48
C LEU A 135 -10.27 9.97 1.58
N LEU A 136 -8.94 9.89 1.48
CA LEU A 136 -8.03 10.45 2.49
C LEU A 136 -8.06 11.98 2.56
N GLN A 137 -8.41 12.65 1.47
CA GLN A 137 -8.66 14.10 1.45
C GLN A 137 -9.97 14.45 2.15
N ALA A 138 -11.02 13.64 1.95
CA ALA A 138 -12.33 13.85 2.56
C ALA A 138 -12.38 13.45 4.05
N ARG A 139 -11.64 12.41 4.44
CA ARG A 139 -11.60 11.81 5.78
C ARG A 139 -10.18 11.89 6.35
N ARG A 140 -9.86 13.04 6.93
CA ARG A 140 -8.53 13.33 7.52
C ARG A 140 -8.19 12.42 8.69
N ASP A 141 -9.20 11.99 9.46
CA ASP A 141 -9.08 11.02 10.56
C ASP A 141 -8.48 9.68 10.11
N ILE A 142 -8.89 9.18 8.94
CA ILE A 142 -8.34 7.94 8.34
C ILE A 142 -6.89 8.16 7.91
N LEU A 143 -6.58 9.31 7.33
CA LEU A 143 -5.22 9.65 6.89
C LEU A 143 -4.25 9.71 8.08
N GLU A 144 -4.60 10.41 9.15
CA GLU A 144 -3.79 10.48 10.38
C GLU A 144 -3.49 9.07 10.89
N ARG A 145 -4.50 8.21 10.97
CA ARG A 145 -4.34 6.84 11.43
C ARG A 145 -3.46 5.98 10.51
N LEU A 146 -3.55 6.16 9.19
CA LEU A 146 -2.65 5.48 8.24
C LEU A 146 -1.18 5.90 8.38
N ILE A 147 -0.93 7.14 8.78
CA ILE A 147 0.42 7.67 9.01
C ILE A 147 1.02 7.04 10.27
N GLU A 148 0.22 6.82 11.30
CA GLU A 148 0.64 6.12 12.53
C GLU A 148 1.11 4.68 12.28
N PHE A 149 0.59 3.99 11.26
CA PHE A 149 1.07 2.66 10.87
C PHE A 149 2.47 2.67 10.23
N GLN A 150 3.00 3.84 9.85
CA GLN A 150 4.34 3.94 9.28
C GLN A 150 5.38 4.07 10.38
N SER A 151 6.55 3.44 10.20
CA SER A 151 7.72 3.68 11.03
C SER A 151 8.84 4.30 10.19
N TYR A 152 9.45 5.35 10.71
CA TYR A 152 10.59 6.06 10.12
C TYR A 152 11.83 5.99 11.01
N GLU A 153 11.88 5.02 11.93
CA GLU A 153 13.04 4.80 12.79
C GLU A 153 14.30 4.55 11.96
N ASN A 154 15.42 5.16 12.37
CA ASN A 154 16.72 5.04 11.71
C ASN A 154 16.73 5.48 10.23
N GLN A 155 15.70 6.20 9.78
CA GLN A 155 15.65 6.72 8.42
C GLN A 155 16.13 8.17 8.36
N PHE A 156 16.92 8.47 7.34
CA PHE A 156 17.28 9.85 7.03
C PHE A 156 16.07 10.62 6.48
N LEU A 157 15.84 11.85 6.96
CA LEU A 157 14.61 12.61 6.69
C LEU A 157 14.19 12.66 5.20
N PRO A 158 15.06 12.97 4.22
CA PRO A 158 14.68 12.96 2.82
C PRO A 158 14.26 11.58 2.28
N ASN A 159 14.85 10.50 2.81
CA ASN A 159 14.49 9.13 2.44
C ASN A 159 13.10 8.78 2.97
N ALA A 160 12.84 9.11 4.24
CA ALA A 160 11.53 8.93 4.84
C ALA A 160 10.45 9.73 4.10
N LEU A 161 10.75 10.97 3.71
CA LEU A 161 9.83 11.83 2.96
C LEU A 161 9.52 11.26 1.57
N ARG A 162 10.51 10.69 0.87
CA ARG A 162 10.29 9.95 -0.38
C ARG A 162 9.41 8.73 -0.17
N GLN A 163 9.66 7.94 0.87
CA GLN A 163 8.85 6.76 1.17
C GLN A 163 7.40 7.15 1.48
N PHE A 164 7.20 8.25 2.20
CA PHE A 164 5.90 8.79 2.52
C PHE A 164 5.12 9.18 1.25
N PHE A 165 5.72 9.98 0.37
CA PHE A 165 5.08 10.37 -0.88
C PHE A 165 4.97 9.24 -1.90
N ALA A 166 5.78 8.18 -1.83
CA ALA A 166 5.57 6.99 -2.66
C ALA A 166 4.29 6.21 -2.27
N LYS A 167 3.81 6.35 -1.02
CA LYS A 167 2.61 5.65 -0.53
C LYS A 167 1.34 6.47 -0.66
N LEU A 168 1.42 7.77 -0.37
CA LEU A 168 0.27 8.68 -0.36
C LEU A 168 0.16 9.54 -1.61
N ASP A 169 1.19 9.50 -2.46
CA ASP A 169 1.43 10.32 -3.64
C ASP A 169 1.44 11.84 -3.32
N ALA A 170 2.44 12.55 -3.82
CA ALA A 170 2.51 14.00 -3.64
C ALA A 170 1.35 14.72 -4.37
N PRO A 171 0.67 15.69 -3.74
CA PRO A 171 -0.23 16.60 -4.44
C PRO A 171 0.51 17.40 -5.53
N GLU A 172 -0.15 17.66 -6.66
CA GLU A 172 0.43 18.43 -7.77
C GLU A 172 0.62 19.90 -7.41
N ASP A 173 -0.34 20.48 -6.68
CA ASP A 173 -0.30 21.86 -6.24
C ASP A 173 0.16 22.00 -4.78
N ARG A 174 0.87 23.10 -4.50
CA ARG A 174 1.10 23.56 -3.13
C ARG A 174 -0.21 24.09 -2.55
N ASN A 175 -0.99 23.18 -2.00
CA ASN A 175 -2.31 23.45 -1.42
C ASN A 175 -2.33 23.13 0.09
N GLU A 176 -3.45 23.43 0.74
CA GLU A 176 -3.67 23.15 2.17
C GLU A 176 -3.46 21.66 2.51
N TYR A 177 -3.80 20.77 1.58
CA TYR A 177 -3.65 19.33 1.77
C TYR A 177 -2.18 18.89 1.85
N LEU A 178 -1.28 19.48 1.05
CA LEU A 178 0.15 19.24 1.17
C LEU A 178 0.66 19.65 2.57
N SER A 179 0.25 20.82 3.06
CA SER A 179 0.63 21.27 4.41
C SER A 179 0.15 20.30 5.49
N PHE A 180 -1.10 19.82 5.38
CA PHE A 180 -1.65 18.82 6.28
C PHE A 180 -0.87 17.50 6.26
N LEU A 181 -0.47 17.03 5.08
CA LEU A 181 0.37 15.83 4.94
C LEU A 181 1.73 15.99 5.61
N ILE A 182 2.39 17.13 5.37
CA ILE A 182 3.72 17.41 5.95
C ILE A 182 3.64 17.60 7.46
N GLU A 183 2.58 18.20 7.98
CA GLU A 183 2.38 18.34 9.43
C GLU A 183 2.30 16.97 10.12
N ASN A 184 1.44 16.07 9.61
CA ASN A 184 1.30 14.73 10.17
C ASN A 184 2.55 13.87 9.98
N PHE A 185 3.21 13.97 8.82
CA PHE A 185 4.50 13.34 8.59
C PHE A 185 5.55 13.83 9.61
N SER A 186 5.60 15.14 9.88
CA SER A 186 6.57 15.72 10.80
C SER A 186 6.36 15.24 12.24
N LYS A 187 5.09 15.17 12.69
CA LYS A 187 4.72 14.61 14.00
C LYS A 187 5.20 13.16 14.10
N ARG A 188 4.88 12.35 13.09
CA ARG A 188 5.26 10.93 13.08
C ARG A 188 6.77 10.71 13.00
N PHE A 189 7.48 11.47 12.17
CA PHE A 189 8.93 11.37 12.05
C PHE A 189 9.62 11.76 13.37
N HIS A 190 9.13 12.81 14.05
CA HIS A 190 9.60 13.20 15.37
C HIS A 190 9.38 12.09 16.41
N GLU A 191 8.18 11.49 16.45
CA GLU A 191 7.86 10.39 17.36
C GLU A 191 8.79 9.20 17.20
N CYS A 192 9.08 8.80 15.95
CA CYS A 192 10.01 7.72 15.63
C CYS A 192 11.48 8.07 15.92
N ASN A 193 11.85 9.37 15.99
CA ASN A 193 13.24 9.80 16.02
C ASN A 193 13.50 10.91 17.07
N LYS A 194 12.94 10.76 18.28
CA LYS A 194 13.08 11.72 19.38
C LYS A 194 14.54 12.01 19.77
N ASN A 195 15.43 11.05 19.53
CA ASN A 195 16.87 11.13 19.77
C ASN A 195 17.60 12.16 18.87
N LEU A 196 16.99 12.62 17.77
CA LEU A 196 17.60 13.62 16.89
C LEU A 196 17.59 15.04 17.47
N GLY A 197 16.81 15.30 18.51
CA GLY A 197 16.70 16.62 19.13
C GLY A 197 16.04 17.69 18.26
N LEU A 198 15.44 17.30 17.12
CA LEU A 198 14.68 18.20 16.24
C LEU A 198 13.23 18.25 16.68
N SER A 199 12.68 19.46 16.82
CA SER A 199 11.25 19.64 17.10
C SER A 199 10.40 19.32 15.86
N THR A 200 9.13 19.02 16.07
CA THR A 200 8.15 18.80 14.99
C THR A 200 8.10 19.99 14.02
N GLU A 201 8.15 21.22 14.52
CA GLU A 201 8.14 22.45 13.73
C GLU A 201 9.41 22.57 12.87
N THR A 202 10.56 22.18 13.43
CA THR A 202 11.82 22.16 12.68
C THR A 202 11.73 21.15 11.53
N ILE A 203 11.24 19.94 11.79
CA ILE A 203 11.06 18.90 10.77
C ILE A 203 10.10 19.38 9.67
N TYR A 204 9.01 20.04 10.04
CA TYR A 204 8.06 20.63 9.09
C TYR A 204 8.72 21.64 8.14
N VAL A 205 9.51 22.58 8.68
CA VAL A 205 10.26 23.56 7.88
C VAL A 205 11.31 22.89 7.00
N LEU A 206 11.98 21.86 7.50
CA LEU A 206 12.94 21.07 6.73
C LEU A 206 12.25 20.37 5.55
N CYS A 207 11.09 19.74 5.76
CA CYS A 207 10.35 19.08 4.68
C CYS A 207 10.00 20.04 3.54
N PHE A 208 9.47 21.23 3.86
CA PHE A 208 9.21 22.25 2.83
C PHE A 208 10.50 22.73 2.15
N SER A 209 11.58 22.91 2.89
CA SER A 209 12.88 23.28 2.32
C SER A 209 13.37 22.22 1.32
N LEU A 210 13.21 20.94 1.63
CA LEU A 210 13.59 19.82 0.75
C LEU A 210 12.72 19.74 -0.50
N ILE A 211 11.41 20.01 -0.38
CA ILE A 211 10.50 20.07 -1.53
C ILE A 211 10.88 21.23 -2.44
N LEU A 212 11.11 22.42 -1.89
CA LEU A 212 11.52 23.61 -2.65
C LEU A 212 12.87 23.39 -3.35
N LEU A 213 13.84 22.80 -2.64
CA LEU A 213 15.13 22.45 -3.24
C LEU A 213 14.96 21.43 -4.37
N SER A 214 14.11 20.42 -4.17
CA SER A 214 13.84 19.42 -5.21
C SER A 214 13.29 20.05 -6.48
N ILE A 215 12.31 20.95 -6.36
CA ILE A 215 11.72 21.69 -7.49
C ILE A 215 12.78 22.56 -8.17
N ASP A 216 13.57 23.30 -7.39
CA ASP A 216 14.64 24.16 -7.89
C ASP A 216 15.65 23.39 -8.75
N LEU A 217 16.16 22.27 -8.23
CA LEU A 217 17.17 21.45 -8.90
C LEU A 217 16.63 20.76 -10.15
N THR A 218 15.38 20.31 -10.16
CA THR A 218 14.81 19.58 -11.32
C THR A 218 14.16 20.47 -12.37
N SER A 219 13.73 21.70 -12.03
CA SER A 219 12.98 22.56 -12.97
C SER A 219 13.87 23.09 -14.10
N PRO A 220 13.55 22.86 -15.39
CA PRO A 220 14.34 23.40 -16.50
C PRO A 220 14.28 24.93 -16.60
N HIS A 221 13.27 25.55 -15.97
CA HIS A 221 13.10 27.01 -15.97
C HIS A 221 14.06 27.73 -15.02
N VAL A 222 14.64 27.03 -14.04
CA VAL A 222 15.61 27.60 -13.12
C VAL A 222 17.01 27.44 -13.71
N LYS A 223 17.57 28.53 -14.25
CA LYS A 223 18.92 28.55 -14.84
C LYS A 223 20.01 28.51 -13.76
N ASN A 224 19.84 29.28 -12.69
CA ASN A 224 20.78 29.35 -11.58
C ASN A 224 20.23 28.54 -10.41
N LYS A 225 20.73 27.31 -10.27
CA LYS A 225 20.32 26.39 -9.20
C LYS A 225 20.81 26.87 -7.84
N MET A 226 20.01 26.63 -6.80
CA MET A 226 20.39 26.91 -5.43
C MET A 226 21.64 26.12 -5.04
N SER A 227 22.69 26.83 -4.65
CA SER A 227 23.91 26.21 -4.13
C SER A 227 23.70 25.65 -2.73
N LYS A 228 24.55 24.68 -2.34
CA LYS A 228 24.56 24.12 -0.97
C LYS A 228 24.65 25.19 0.11
N ARG A 229 25.51 26.19 -0.09
CA ARG A 229 25.69 27.31 0.85
C ARG A 229 24.42 28.17 0.98
N GLU A 230 23.73 28.41 -0.13
CA GLU A 230 22.48 29.17 -0.13
C GLU A 230 21.36 28.38 0.57
N PHE A 231 21.25 27.08 0.30
CA PHE A 231 20.30 26.21 0.99
C PHE A 231 20.49 26.25 2.50
N ILE A 232 21.72 26.00 2.99
CA ILE A 232 22.03 26.03 4.43
C ILE A 232 21.64 27.37 5.05
N ARG A 233 22.01 28.49 4.41
CA ARG A 233 21.68 29.83 4.87
C ARG A 233 20.17 30.07 4.92
N ASN A 234 19.43 29.68 3.88
CA ASN A 234 18.00 29.92 3.76
C ASN A 234 17.21 29.08 4.77
N THR A 235 17.54 27.80 4.90
CA THR A 235 16.88 26.87 5.84
C THR A 235 17.12 27.27 7.29
N ARG A 236 18.33 27.71 7.66
CA ARG A 236 18.60 28.21 9.01
C ARG A 236 17.78 29.46 9.36
N ARG A 237 17.59 30.37 8.41
CA ARG A 237 16.76 31.57 8.61
C ARG A 237 15.29 31.24 8.78
N ALA A 238 14.81 30.15 8.17
CA ALA A 238 13.42 29.73 8.27
C ALA A 238 13.08 29.04 9.61
N ILE A 239 14.09 28.49 10.30
CA ILE A 239 13.92 27.86 11.62
C ILE A 239 13.98 28.95 12.69
N ILE A 240 12.79 29.33 13.20
CA ILE A 240 12.64 30.37 14.22
C ILE A 240 13.03 29.84 15.61
N ASN A 241 12.58 28.62 15.93
CA ASN A 241 12.78 27.96 17.22
C ASN A 241 13.49 26.62 17.01
N GLY A 242 14.82 26.60 17.14
CA GLY A 242 15.61 25.39 17.00
C GLY A 242 17.05 25.67 16.57
N THR A 243 17.90 24.65 16.63
CA THR A 243 19.25 24.70 16.07
C THR A 243 19.37 23.64 14.99
N LEU A 244 19.84 24.06 13.81
CA LEU A 244 20.18 23.19 12.70
C LEU A 244 21.68 23.32 12.46
N SER A 245 22.41 22.20 12.56
CA SER A 245 23.83 22.18 12.23
C SER A 245 24.04 22.33 10.73
N ASP A 246 25.08 23.06 10.34
CA ASP A 246 25.45 23.24 8.93
C ASP A 246 25.80 21.90 8.27
N GLU A 247 26.32 20.95 9.05
CA GLU A 247 26.60 19.60 8.60
C GLU A 247 25.31 18.84 8.24
N LEU A 248 24.29 18.84 9.12
CA LEU A 248 23.01 18.19 8.83
C LEU A 248 22.33 18.83 7.62
N ALA A 249 22.26 20.16 7.58
CA ALA A 249 21.73 20.89 6.43
C ALA A 249 22.49 20.58 5.13
N GLY A 250 23.81 20.42 5.22
CA GLY A 250 24.65 20.00 4.12
C GLY A 250 24.32 18.58 3.63
N HIS A 251 24.19 17.61 4.53
CA HIS A 251 23.81 16.24 4.18
C HIS A 251 22.41 16.15 3.58
N LEU A 252 21.48 16.99 4.06
CA LEU A 252 20.14 17.12 3.48
C LEU A 252 20.23 17.58 2.02
N TYR A 253 21.02 18.61 1.73
CA TYR A 253 21.25 19.08 0.36
C TYR A 253 21.86 18.01 -0.54
N ASP A 254 22.95 17.39 -0.09
CA ASP A 254 23.68 16.38 -0.87
C ASP A 254 22.76 15.21 -1.24
N ASN A 255 21.89 14.80 -0.32
CA ASN A 255 20.95 13.74 -0.56
C ASN A 255 19.94 14.09 -1.67
N ILE A 256 19.40 15.32 -1.69
CA ILE A 256 18.51 15.76 -2.78
C ILE A 256 19.28 15.86 -4.09
N TYR A 257 20.50 16.39 -4.07
CA TYR A 257 21.34 16.53 -5.24
C TYR A 257 21.69 15.18 -5.88
N LEU A 258 22.02 14.17 -5.07
CA LEU A 258 22.46 12.86 -5.54
C LEU A 258 21.29 11.91 -5.88
N ILE A 259 20.24 11.88 -5.05
CA ILE A 259 19.13 10.91 -5.20
C ILE A 259 17.97 11.50 -6.00
N GLY A 260 17.76 12.81 -5.90
CA GLY A 260 16.70 13.53 -6.59
C GLY A 260 15.44 13.78 -5.77
N HIS A 261 14.39 14.17 -6.51
CA HIS A 261 13.18 14.82 -6.01
C HIS A 261 12.43 14.02 -4.93
N VAL A 262 12.03 14.68 -3.83
CA VAL A 262 11.36 14.00 -2.69
C VAL A 262 9.87 13.73 -2.85
N ALA A 263 9.18 14.54 -3.67
CA ALA A 263 7.73 14.53 -3.77
C ALA A 263 7.28 14.47 -5.25
N ARG A 264 7.66 13.42 -5.99
CA ARG A 264 7.21 13.27 -7.38
C ARG A 264 5.75 12.83 -7.40
N SER A 265 4.90 13.52 -8.15
CA SER A 265 3.57 12.98 -8.47
C SER A 265 3.70 11.87 -9.50
N THR A 266 3.06 10.72 -9.25
CA THR A 266 2.98 9.58 -10.17
C THR A 266 2.17 9.88 -11.43
N THR A 267 1.33 10.93 -11.42
CA THR A 267 0.53 11.37 -12.58
C THR A 267 1.30 12.20 -13.60
N ALA A 268 2.47 12.75 -13.24
CA ALA A 268 3.28 13.59 -14.13
C ALA A 268 4.16 12.80 -15.12
N ALA A 269 3.97 11.47 -15.20
CA ALA A 269 4.77 10.57 -16.05
C ALA A 269 4.06 10.16 -17.36
N HIS A 270 2.96 10.83 -17.74
CA HIS A 270 2.26 10.61 -19.01
C HIS A 270 2.05 11.92 -19.77
#